data_AF-A0A832R5B5-F1
#
_entry.id   AF-A0A832R5B5-F1
#
_cell.length_a   1.000
_cell.length_b   1.000
_cell.length_c   1.000
_cell.angle_alpha   90.00
_cell.angle_beta   90.00
_cell.angle_gamma   90.00
#
_symmetry.space_group_name_H-M   'P 1'
#
loop_
_entity.id
_entity.type
_entity.pdbx_description
1 polymer ?
#
loop_
_entity_poly.entity_id
_entity_poly.type
_entity_poly.pdbx_seq_one_letter_code
_entity_poly.pdbx_strand_id
1 'polypeptide(L)'
;MRLSVQTTILMLLMLISFSCSGRGRGATKYLTEAEEAYKAGNYSIAKLKIDSIKTLFPKSFDEINAGFHLMQEVRMAENKRNIAFCDSMLRENYNMLNEMLVRFDYVRDDRYQEFGEYHPKAYPHQSSLDQNGLRS
;
A
#
# COMPACT_ATOMS: atom_id res chain seq x y z
N MET A 1 -58.88 -28.47 -16.25
CA MET A 1 -57.79 -28.38 -15.22
C MET A 1 -56.39 -28.60 -15.80
N ARG A 2 -56.16 -29.55 -16.74
CA ARG A 2 -54.81 -29.82 -17.28
C ARG A 2 -54.18 -28.67 -18.10
N LEU A 3 -54.95 -27.94 -18.90
CA LEU A 3 -54.44 -26.76 -19.64
C LEU A 3 -53.99 -25.62 -18.73
N SER A 4 -54.73 -25.34 -17.64
CA SER A 4 -54.41 -24.28 -16.69
C SER A 4 -53.09 -24.54 -15.95
N VAL A 5 -52.81 -25.80 -15.62
CA VAL A 5 -51.54 -26.20 -14.97
C VAL A 5 -50.36 -26.11 -15.94
N GLN A 6 -50.57 -26.42 -17.23
CA GLN A 6 -49.51 -26.25 -18.24
C GLN A 6 -49.16 -24.78 -18.47
N THR A 7 -50.16 -23.89 -18.49
CA THR A 7 -49.92 -22.45 -18.65
C THR A 7 -49.20 -21.82 -17.45
N THR A 8 -49.50 -22.27 -16.22
CA THR A 8 -48.81 -21.77 -15.02
C THR A 8 -47.37 -22.27 -14.94
N ILE A 9 -47.10 -23.52 -15.32
CA ILE A 9 -45.73 -24.06 -15.40
C ILE A 9 -44.92 -23.32 -16.45
N LEU A 10 -45.49 -23.01 -17.61
CA LEU A 10 -44.81 -22.27 -18.68
C LEU A 10 -44.48 -20.82 -18.27
N MET A 11 -45.39 -20.14 -17.58
CA MET A 11 -45.17 -18.82 -16.97
C MET A 11 -44.03 -18.85 -15.94
N LEU A 12 -44.02 -19.87 -15.07
CA LEU A 12 -42.98 -20.04 -14.06
C LEU A 12 -41.61 -20.31 -14.71
N LEU A 13 -41.57 -21.10 -15.79
CA LEU A 13 -40.34 -21.40 -16.54
C LEU A 13 -39.77 -20.16 -17.25
N MET A 14 -40.65 -19.28 -17.77
CA MET A 14 -40.25 -17.99 -18.34
C MET A 14 -39.67 -17.03 -17.29
N LEU A 15 -40.26 -16.96 -16.10
CA LEU A 15 -39.77 -16.13 -14.99
C LEU A 15 -38.37 -16.55 -14.51
N ILE A 16 -38.09 -17.86 -14.46
CA ILE A 16 -36.76 -18.39 -14.08
C ILE A 16 -35.71 -18.07 -15.16
N SER A 17 -36.11 -18.01 -16.43
CA SER A 17 -35.22 -17.72 -17.57
C SER A 17 -34.74 -16.26 -17.58
N PHE A 18 -35.60 -15.31 -17.21
CA PHE A 18 -35.24 -13.88 -17.13
C PHE A 18 -34.34 -13.53 -15.93
N SER A 19 -34.37 -14.31 -14.85
CA SER A 19 -33.50 -14.07 -13.69
C SER A 19 -32.01 -14.36 -13.96
N CYS A 20 -31.68 -15.03 -15.08
CA CYS A 20 -30.34 -15.53 -15.37
C CYS A 20 -29.50 -14.60 -16.28
N SER A 21 -30.10 -13.55 -16.86
CA SER A 21 -29.45 -12.68 -17.86
C SER A 21 -28.67 -11.48 -17.28
N GLY A 22 -28.71 -11.27 -15.96
CA GLY A 22 -28.05 -10.13 -15.29
C GLY A 22 -26.59 -10.34 -14.88
N ARG A 23 -26.00 -11.52 -15.11
CA ARG A 23 -24.73 -11.94 -14.48
C ARG A 23 -23.49 -11.12 -14.87
N GLY A 24 -23.47 -10.43 -16.01
CA GLY A 24 -22.32 -9.62 -16.46
C GLY A 24 -22.36 -8.12 -16.05
N ARG A 25 -23.53 -7.60 -15.67
CA ARG A 25 -23.65 -6.17 -15.27
C ARG A 25 -23.02 -5.86 -13.92
N GLY A 26 -22.81 -6.88 -13.10
CA GLY A 26 -22.13 -6.75 -11.81
C GLY A 26 -20.62 -6.57 -11.99
N ALA A 27 -19.97 -7.45 -12.76
CA ALA A 27 -18.51 -7.42 -12.96
C ALA A 27 -18.04 -6.09 -13.56
N THR A 28 -18.74 -5.60 -14.59
CA THR A 28 -18.47 -4.30 -15.22
C THR A 28 -18.54 -3.15 -14.22
N LYS A 29 -19.56 -3.13 -13.34
CA LYS A 29 -19.68 -2.12 -12.28
C LYS A 29 -18.51 -2.16 -11.29
N TYR A 30 -18.06 -3.34 -10.87
CA TYR A 30 -16.90 -3.45 -9.98
C TYR A 30 -15.61 -2.99 -10.65
N LEU A 31 -15.46 -3.25 -11.96
CA LEU A 31 -14.32 -2.78 -12.73
C LEU A 31 -14.32 -1.24 -12.85
N THR A 32 -15.48 -0.63 -13.14
CA THR A 32 -15.59 0.84 -13.19
C THR A 32 -15.32 1.49 -11.84
N GLU A 33 -15.84 0.91 -10.74
CA GLU A 33 -15.55 1.39 -9.38
C GLU A 33 -14.06 1.26 -9.03
N ALA A 34 -13.37 0.21 -9.52
CA ALA A 34 -11.93 0.06 -9.34
C ALA A 34 -11.15 1.14 -10.10
N GLU A 35 -11.54 1.47 -11.33
CA GLU A 35 -10.92 2.54 -12.12
C GLU A 35 -11.13 3.92 -11.49
N GLU A 36 -12.32 4.19 -10.98
CA GLU A 36 -12.63 5.43 -10.25
C GLU A 36 -11.79 5.55 -8.98
N ALA A 37 -11.70 4.47 -8.19
CA ALA A 37 -10.86 4.43 -7.00
C ALA A 37 -9.37 4.62 -7.34
N TYR A 38 -8.90 4.03 -8.45
CA TYR A 38 -7.55 4.23 -8.96
C TYR A 38 -7.29 5.70 -9.33
N LYS A 39 -8.19 6.31 -10.10
CA LYS A 39 -8.10 7.73 -10.48
C LYS A 39 -8.15 8.67 -9.26
N ALA A 40 -8.89 8.30 -8.22
CA ALA A 40 -8.94 9.02 -6.95
C ALA A 40 -7.70 8.78 -6.06
N GLY A 41 -6.74 7.95 -6.48
CA GLY A 41 -5.55 7.59 -5.68
C GLY A 41 -5.84 6.65 -4.52
N ASN A 42 -7.06 6.09 -4.43
CA ASN A 42 -7.45 5.13 -3.42
C ASN A 42 -7.11 3.70 -3.86
N TYR A 43 -5.82 3.39 -3.84
CA TYR A 43 -5.28 2.11 -4.32
C TYR A 43 -5.80 0.90 -3.54
N SER A 44 -6.08 1.05 -2.24
CA SER A 44 -6.62 -0.04 -1.41
C SER A 44 -8.01 -0.47 -1.90
N ILE A 45 -8.91 0.50 -2.11
CA ILE A 45 -10.25 0.23 -2.63
C ILE A 45 -10.20 -0.30 -4.05
N ALA A 46 -9.33 0.25 -4.92
CA ALA A 46 -9.16 -0.25 -6.28
C ALA A 46 -8.79 -1.74 -6.30
N LYS A 47 -7.78 -2.15 -5.50
CA LYS A 47 -7.37 -3.56 -5.36
C LYS A 47 -8.51 -4.46 -4.87
N LEU A 48 -9.21 -4.03 -3.82
CA LEU A 48 -10.33 -4.77 -3.24
C LEU A 48 -11.45 -5.01 -4.28
N LYS A 49 -11.79 -3.99 -5.06
CA LYS A 49 -12.82 -4.09 -6.10
C LYS A 49 -12.41 -5.05 -7.21
N ILE A 50 -11.15 -5.02 -7.64
CA ILE A 50 -10.61 -5.98 -8.63
C ILE A 50 -10.67 -7.41 -8.11
N ASP A 51 -10.19 -7.66 -6.89
CA ASP A 51 -10.19 -9.01 -6.29
C ASP A 51 -11.62 -9.56 -6.12
N SER A 52 -12.58 -8.67 -5.87
CA SER A 52 -14.01 -9.01 -5.79
C SER A 52 -14.57 -9.50 -7.13
N ILE A 53 -14.07 -9.02 -8.28
CA ILE A 53 -14.57 -9.45 -9.60
C ILE A 53 -14.35 -10.95 -9.80
N LYS A 54 -13.15 -11.44 -9.53
CA LYS A 54 -12.81 -12.88 -9.65
C LYS A 54 -13.64 -13.74 -8.70
N THR A 55 -13.90 -13.23 -7.50
CA THR A 55 -14.60 -13.97 -6.44
C THR A 55 -16.11 -14.03 -6.68
N LEU A 56 -16.72 -12.91 -7.08
CA LEU A 56 -18.18 -12.79 -7.24
C LEU A 56 -18.66 -13.14 -8.65
N PHE A 57 -17.81 -12.95 -9.67
CA PHE A 57 -18.15 -13.15 -11.07
C PHE A 57 -17.11 -14.02 -11.80
N PRO A 58 -16.91 -15.29 -11.38
CA PRO A 58 -15.83 -16.15 -11.90
C PRO A 58 -15.94 -16.50 -13.40
N LYS A 59 -17.08 -16.19 -14.05
CA LYS A 59 -17.31 -16.41 -15.49
C LYS A 59 -17.15 -15.15 -16.34
N SER A 60 -16.89 -14.00 -15.71
CA SER A 60 -16.67 -12.70 -16.36
C SER A 60 -15.21 -12.56 -16.77
N PHE A 61 -14.79 -13.38 -17.74
CA PHE A 61 -13.37 -13.50 -18.11
C PHE A 61 -12.79 -12.19 -18.65
N ASP A 62 -13.57 -11.43 -19.41
CA ASP A 62 -13.14 -10.16 -19.99
C ASP A 62 -12.84 -9.14 -18.87
N GLU A 63 -13.75 -9.00 -17.90
CA GLU A 63 -13.57 -8.10 -16.76
C GLU A 63 -12.47 -8.58 -15.79
N ILE A 64 -12.29 -9.90 -15.64
CA ILE A 64 -11.18 -10.46 -14.85
C ILE A 64 -9.83 -10.11 -15.50
N ASN A 65 -9.72 -10.28 -16.81
CA ASN A 65 -8.50 -9.97 -17.55
C ASN A 65 -8.19 -8.47 -17.51
N ALA A 66 -9.19 -7.63 -17.74
CA ALA A 66 -9.07 -6.18 -17.59
C ALA A 66 -8.67 -5.80 -16.15
N GLY A 67 -9.27 -6.45 -15.15
CA GLY A 67 -8.92 -6.30 -13.74
C GLY A 67 -7.46 -6.65 -13.44
N PHE A 68 -6.90 -7.70 -14.06
CA PHE A 68 -5.48 -8.03 -13.89
C PHE A 68 -4.55 -6.96 -14.46
N HIS A 69 -4.88 -6.39 -15.63
CA HIS A 69 -4.12 -5.27 -16.18
C HIS A 69 -4.18 -4.06 -15.24
N LEU A 70 -5.39 -3.67 -14.82
CA LEU A 70 -5.59 -2.56 -13.89
C LEU A 70 -4.86 -2.77 -12.55
N MET A 71 -4.83 -4.00 -12.02
CA MET A 71 -4.11 -4.34 -10.79
C MET A 71 -2.62 -4.03 -10.89
N GLN A 72 -1.99 -4.26 -12.04
CA GLN A 72 -0.56 -3.93 -12.22
C GLN A 72 -0.35 -2.41 -12.22
N GLU A 73 -1.22 -1.65 -12.88
CA GLU A 73 -1.15 -0.20 -12.90
C GLU A 73 -1.34 0.40 -11.50
N VAL A 74 -2.34 -0.09 -10.76
CA VAL A 74 -2.60 0.31 -9.37
C VAL A 74 -1.39 0.06 -8.49
N ARG A 75 -0.79 -1.13 -8.56
CA ARG A 75 0.42 -1.46 -7.77
C ARG A 75 1.61 -0.58 -8.15
N MET A 76 1.81 -0.33 -9.44
CA MET A 76 2.89 0.54 -9.90
C MET A 76 2.71 1.97 -9.38
N ALA A 77 1.50 2.52 -9.46
CA ALA A 77 1.20 3.87 -8.99
C ALA A 77 1.34 4.00 -7.47
N GLU A 78 0.83 3.02 -6.71
CA GLU A 78 1.00 2.95 -5.26
C GLU A 78 2.47 2.89 -4.86
N ASN A 79 3.26 2.05 -5.52
CA ASN A 79 4.70 1.94 -5.27
C ASN A 79 5.43 3.25 -5.58
N LYS A 80 5.12 3.91 -6.70
CA LYS A 80 5.70 5.23 -7.03
C LYS A 80 5.39 6.26 -5.95
N ARG A 81 4.15 6.31 -5.46
CA ARG A 81 3.76 7.20 -4.35
C ARG A 81 4.56 6.88 -3.09
N ASN A 82 4.67 5.60 -2.74
CA ASN A 82 5.36 5.19 -1.52
C ASN A 82 6.86 5.49 -1.59
N ILE A 83 7.52 5.29 -2.74
CA ILE A 83 8.92 5.65 -2.94
C ILE A 83 9.12 7.16 -2.73
N ALA A 84 8.29 8.00 -3.38
CA ALA A 84 8.40 9.45 -3.22
C ALA A 84 8.20 9.91 -1.75
N PHE A 85 7.29 9.24 -1.03
CA PHE A 85 7.12 9.47 0.40
C PHE A 85 8.36 9.07 1.21
N CYS A 86 8.92 7.88 0.96
CA CYS A 86 10.14 7.42 1.61
C CYS A 86 11.32 8.37 1.35
N ASP A 87 11.51 8.83 0.12
CA ASP A 87 12.58 9.78 -0.24
C ASP A 87 12.44 11.10 0.52
N SER A 88 11.20 11.58 0.67
CA SER A 88 10.90 12.79 1.43
C SER A 88 11.22 12.59 2.91
N MET A 89 10.79 11.47 3.49
CA MET A 89 11.03 11.15 4.90
C MET A 89 12.52 10.92 5.20
N LEU A 90 13.25 10.30 4.28
CA LEU A 90 14.70 10.14 4.39
C LEU A 90 15.39 11.49 4.48
N ARG A 91 15.01 12.47 3.66
CA ARG A 91 15.58 13.82 3.70
C ARG A 91 15.37 14.48 5.06
N GLU A 92 14.15 14.46 5.59
CA GLU A 92 13.86 15.04 6.91
C GLU A 92 14.64 14.33 8.03
N ASN A 93 14.69 13.00 7.98
CA ASN A 93 15.45 12.22 8.96
C ASN A 93 16.95 12.48 8.89
N TYR A 94 17.52 12.66 7.70
CA TYR A 94 18.93 13.03 7.53
C TYR A 94 19.24 14.40 8.11
N ASN A 95 18.34 15.38 7.94
CA ASN A 95 18.51 16.71 8.54
C ASN A 95 18.55 16.60 10.07
N MET A 96 17.57 15.91 10.66
CA MET A 96 17.51 15.69 12.11
C MET A 96 18.74 14.93 12.62
N LEU A 97 19.17 13.88 11.91
CA LEU A 97 20.37 13.13 12.24
C LEU A 97 21.62 14.02 12.22
N ASN A 98 21.79 14.83 11.18
CA ASN A 98 22.95 15.71 11.05
C ASN A 98 23.01 16.75 12.19
N GLU A 99 21.88 17.30 12.60
CA GLU A 99 21.80 18.19 13.76
C GLU A 99 22.23 17.47 15.05
N MET A 100 21.79 16.21 15.23
CA MET A 100 22.17 15.42 16.39
C MET A 100 23.65 15.05 16.39
N LEU A 101 24.22 14.71 15.24
CA LEU A 101 25.61 14.28 15.07
C LEU A 101 26.63 15.34 15.48
N VAL A 102 26.28 16.63 15.45
CA VAL A 102 27.16 17.72 15.94
C VAL A 102 27.61 17.48 17.39
N ARG A 103 26.81 16.77 18.18
CA ARG A 103 27.07 16.46 19.60
C ARG A 103 27.94 15.21 19.82
N PHE A 104 28.37 14.52 18.76
CA PHE A 104 29.12 13.28 18.84
C PHE A 104 30.40 13.35 18.02
N ASP A 105 31.40 12.56 18.43
CA ASP A 105 32.61 12.27 17.68
C ASP A 105 32.55 10.84 17.16
N TYR A 106 32.87 10.64 15.87
CA TYR A 106 32.95 9.31 15.28
C TYR A 106 34.37 8.76 15.41
N VAL A 107 34.50 7.60 16.05
CA VAL A 107 35.80 6.95 16.31
C VAL A 107 35.79 5.57 15.64
N ARG A 108 36.81 5.29 14.83
CA ARG A 108 37.03 3.98 14.20
C ARG A 108 38.52 3.65 14.17
N ASP A 109 38.92 2.50 14.72
CA ASP A 109 40.25 1.93 14.48
C ASP A 109 40.21 1.08 13.19
N ASP A 110 40.87 1.57 12.14
CA ASP A 110 40.88 0.96 10.81
C ASP A 110 41.55 -0.42 10.75
N ARG A 111 42.32 -0.79 11.79
CA ARG A 111 42.99 -2.11 11.86
C ARG A 111 42.11 -3.20 12.45
N TYR A 112 41.10 -2.84 13.23
CA TYR A 112 40.30 -3.80 14.01
C TYR A 112 38.79 -3.64 13.84
N GLN A 113 38.30 -2.50 13.35
CA GLN A 113 36.88 -2.19 13.29
C GLN A 113 36.40 -1.97 11.85
N GLU A 114 35.42 -2.77 11.44
CA GLU A 114 34.70 -2.60 10.17
C GLU A 114 33.81 -1.33 10.19
N PHE A 115 33.21 -1.04 11.34
CA PHE A 115 32.37 0.14 11.59
C PHE A 115 32.87 0.91 12.82
N GLY A 116 32.79 2.23 12.79
CA GLY A 116 33.11 3.07 13.95
C GLY A 116 31.91 3.32 14.85
N GLU A 117 32.20 3.89 16.02
CA GLU A 117 31.23 4.22 17.05
C GLU A 117 31.13 5.74 17.25
N TYR A 118 29.95 6.21 17.65
CA TYR A 118 29.71 7.62 17.98
C TYR A 118 29.79 7.83 19.50
N HIS A 119 30.74 8.62 19.95
CA HIS A 119 30.89 8.99 21.36
C HIS A 119 30.33 10.41 21.59
N PRO A 120 29.51 10.64 22.62
CA PRO A 120 29.07 11.99 22.96
C PRO A 120 30.26 12.89 23.27
N LYS A 121 30.25 14.12 22.76
CA LYS A 121 31.24 15.14 23.12
C LYS A 121 31.11 15.44 24.61
N ALA A 122 32.06 14.96 25.39
CA ALA A 122 32.17 15.30 26.79
C ALA A 122 32.73 16.72 26.91
N TYR A 123 31.86 17.72 27.06
CA TYR A 123 32.30 19.03 27.51
C TYR A 123 32.65 18.91 29.00
N PRO A 124 33.85 19.34 29.43
CA PRO A 124 34.12 19.47 30.86
C PRO A 124 33.05 20.38 31.45
N HIS A 125 32.41 19.95 32.55
CA HIS A 125 31.51 20.81 33.31
C HIS A 125 32.31 22.07 33.69
N GLN A 126 31.75 23.28 33.61
CA GLN A 126 32.51 24.51 33.88
C GLN A 126 33.27 24.44 35.23
N SER A 127 32.69 23.75 36.23
CA SER A 127 33.33 23.49 37.53
C SER A 127 34.61 22.64 37.47
N SER A 128 34.80 21.83 36.43
CA SER A 128 36.02 21.02 36.20
C SER A 128 37.13 21.79 35.50
N LEU A 129 36.82 22.92 34.83
CA LEU A 129 37.82 23.82 34.27
C LEU A 129 38.48 24.70 35.35
N ASP A 130 37.77 24.97 36.45
CA ASP A 130 38.28 25.71 37.61
C ASP A 130 39.05 24.84 38.62
N GLN A 131 39.10 23.51 38.42
CA GLN A 131 39.84 22.61 39.31
C GLN A 131 41.21 22.26 38.72
N ASN A 132 42.24 22.95 39.21
CA ASN A 132 43.65 22.59 39.02
C ASN A 132 44.01 21.35 39.86
N GLY A 133 43.56 20.17 39.44
CA GLY A 133 43.95 18.91 40.06
C GLY A 133 44.53 17.96 39.02
N LEU A 134 45.85 17.72 39.07
CA LEU A 134 46.49 16.64 38.30
C LEU A 134 45.85 15.31 38.72
N ARG A 135 45.22 14.60 37.77
CA ARG A 135 44.75 13.23 37.99
C ARG A 135 45.99 12.34 38.18
N SER A 136 46.13 11.77 39.38
CA SER A 136 47.11 10.71 39.69
C SER A 136 46.74 9.40 39.03
#